data_AF-A0A7K2SJL4-F1
#
_entry.id   AF-A0A7K2SJL4-F1
#
_cell.length_a   1.000
_cell.length_b   1.000
_cell.length_c   1.000
_cell.angle_alpha   90.00
_cell.angle_beta   90.00
_cell.angle_gamma   90.00
#
_symmetry.space_group_name_H-M   'P 1'
#
loop_
_entity.id
_entity.type
_entity.pdbx_description
1 polymer ?
#
loop_
_entity_poly.entity_id
_entity_poly.type
_entity_poly.pdbx_seq_one_letter_code
_entity_poly.pdbx_strand_id
1 'polypeptide(L)'
;MRLRMVDLQAPGLRRERRGRGFRYLDTADAPLTDPAQQERVRALAIPPAWTDVWIYPWPNGQVQALGTDTARRRHYLYHEEFRARQELAKPARSGPGTGLVEQ
;
A
#
# COMPACT_ATOMS: atom_id res chain seq x y z
N MET A 1 -9.03 -4.00 -15.37
CA MET A 1 -10.02 -3.46 -14.39
C MET A 1 -10.12 -1.94 -14.59
N ARG A 2 -11.20 -1.25 -14.16
CA ARG A 2 -11.14 0.23 -14.07
C ARG A 2 -10.48 0.63 -12.76
N LEU A 3 -9.32 1.28 -12.85
CA LEU A 3 -8.59 1.81 -11.69
C LEU A 3 -9.36 2.99 -11.07
N ARG A 4 -9.35 3.04 -9.73
CA ARG A 4 -9.98 4.09 -8.93
C ARG A 4 -8.90 5.01 -8.35
N MET A 5 -9.08 6.32 -8.51
CA MET A 5 -8.32 7.27 -7.71
C MET A 5 -8.75 7.15 -6.24
N VAL A 6 -7.75 6.99 -5.38
CA VAL A 6 -7.93 6.85 -3.94
C VAL A 6 -7.71 8.20 -3.30
N ASP A 7 -8.67 8.65 -2.49
CA ASP A 7 -8.45 9.75 -1.55
C ASP A 7 -7.61 9.24 -0.39
N LEU A 8 -6.45 9.86 -0.15
CA LEU A 8 -5.49 9.37 0.82
C LEU A 8 -5.95 9.57 2.27
N GLN A 9 -6.93 10.46 2.49
CA GLN A 9 -7.54 10.74 3.79
C GLN A 9 -8.76 9.86 4.08
N ALA A 10 -9.18 9.04 3.11
CA ALA A 10 -10.34 8.21 3.29
C ALA A 10 -10.12 7.13 4.37
N PRO A 11 -11.19 6.72 5.08
CA PRO A 11 -11.13 5.63 6.04
C PRO A 11 -10.52 4.38 5.40
N GLY A 12 -9.63 3.73 6.15
CA GLY A 12 -8.94 2.53 5.72
C GLY A 12 -8.75 1.55 6.86
N LEU A 13 -8.25 0.38 6.51
CA LEU A 13 -7.88 -0.65 7.45
C LEU A 13 -6.50 -0.30 8.02
N ARG A 14 -6.26 -0.64 9.29
CA ARG A 14 -4.96 -0.42 9.94
C ARG A 14 -4.25 -1.74 10.16
N ARG A 15 -2.92 -1.73 10.05
CA ARG A 15 -2.08 -2.87 10.48
C ARG A 15 -1.34 -2.52 11.75
N GLU A 16 -1.52 -3.33 12.78
CA GLU A 16 -0.86 -3.19 14.08
C GLU A 16 0.07 -4.37 14.35
N ARG A 17 1.25 -4.12 14.92
CA ARG A 17 2.16 -5.17 15.34
C ARG A 17 1.63 -5.85 16.62
N ARG A 18 1.50 -7.18 16.59
CA ARG A 18 1.06 -7.99 17.73
C ARG A 18 2.01 -9.17 17.92
N GLY A 19 2.85 -9.11 18.96
CA GLY A 19 3.82 -10.15 19.26
C GLY A 19 4.79 -10.39 18.09
N ARG A 20 4.74 -11.59 17.51
CA ARG A 20 5.56 -12.00 16.35
C ARG A 20 4.91 -11.71 14.99
N GLY A 21 3.67 -11.24 14.96
CA GLY A 21 2.90 -11.03 13.73
C GLY A 21 2.18 -9.69 13.70
N PHE A 22 1.13 -9.65 12.89
CA PHE A 22 0.31 -8.47 12.67
C PHE A 22 -1.17 -8.77 12.92
N ARG A 23 -1.89 -7.78 13.44
CA ARG A 23 -3.35 -7.73 13.46
C ARG A 23 -3.81 -6.67 12.49
N TYR A 24 -4.95 -6.92 11.85
CA TYR A 24 -5.61 -5.93 11.01
C TYR A 24 -6.87 -5.42 11.71
N LEU A 25 -7.08 -4.11 11.62
CA LEU A 25 -8.24 -3.42 12.16
C LEU A 25 -9.04 -2.86 10.99
N ASP A 26 -10.36 -2.85 11.12
CA ASP A 26 -11.26 -2.24 10.16
C ASP A 26 -11.31 -0.71 10.31
N THR A 27 -12.18 -0.06 9.54
CA THR A 27 -12.35 1.40 9.55
C THR A 27 -12.97 1.93 10.84
N ALA A 28 -13.50 1.06 11.70
CA ALA A 28 -14.05 1.37 13.01
C ALA A 28 -13.10 0.95 14.15
N ASP A 29 -11.83 0.65 13.83
CA ASP A 29 -10.80 0.20 14.76
C ASP A 29 -11.09 -1.15 15.44
N ALA A 30 -12.06 -1.90 14.94
CA ALA A 30 -12.36 -3.25 15.40
C ALA A 30 -11.48 -4.28 14.67
N PRO A 31 -11.22 -5.46 15.26
CA PRO A 31 -10.56 -6.55 14.54
C PRO A 31 -11.22 -6.82 13.19
N LEU A 32 -10.43 -6.85 12.13
CA LEU A 32 -10.89 -7.23 10.80
C LEU A 32 -11.27 -8.71 10.79
N THR A 33 -12.57 -9.00 10.79
CA THR A 33 -13.10 -10.38 10.82
C THR A 33 -13.43 -10.94 9.44
N ASP A 34 -13.63 -10.08 8.44
CA ASP A 34 -13.98 -10.49 7.08
C ASP A 34 -12.83 -11.30 6.42
N PRO A 35 -13.04 -12.59 6.10
CA PRO A 35 -11.97 -13.45 5.58
C PRO A 35 -11.42 -12.98 4.24
N ALA A 36 -12.27 -12.45 3.36
CA ALA A 36 -11.86 -11.99 2.03
C ALA A 36 -10.96 -10.74 2.12
N GLN A 37 -11.30 -9.81 3.00
CA GLN A 37 -10.46 -8.64 3.28
C GLN A 37 -9.14 -9.06 3.93
N GLN A 38 -9.14 -10.00 4.87
CA GLN A 38 -7.90 -10.48 5.47
C GLN A 38 -6.98 -11.16 4.45
N GLU A 39 -7.53 -12.00 3.56
CA GLU A 39 -6.78 -12.62 2.47
C GLU A 39 -6.18 -11.57 1.55
N ARG A 40 -6.99 -10.60 1.11
CA ARG A 40 -6.55 -9.48 0.28
C ARG A 40 -5.39 -8.72 0.93
N VAL A 41 -5.55 -8.33 2.20
CA VAL A 41 -4.53 -7.55 2.92
C VAL A 41 -3.24 -8.34 3.09
N ARG A 42 -3.32 -9.66 3.33
CA ARG A 42 -2.13 -10.53 3.38
C ARG A 42 -1.45 -10.64 2.02
N ALA A 43 -2.21 -10.72 0.93
CA ALA A 43 -1.68 -10.78 -0.43
C ALA A 43 -0.94 -9.51 -0.88
N LEU A 44 -1.20 -8.36 -0.25
CA LEU A 44 -0.47 -7.10 -0.54
C LEU A 44 1.03 -7.15 -0.17
N ALA A 45 1.49 -8.15 0.57
CA ALA A 45 2.89 -8.34 0.94
C ALA A 45 3.56 -7.07 1.52
N ILE A 46 2.83 -6.31 2.34
CA ILE A 46 3.30 -5.05 2.92
C ILE A 46 4.56 -5.32 3.76
N PRO A 47 5.70 -4.64 3.50
CA PRO A 47 6.95 -4.92 4.20
C PRO A 47 6.81 -4.90 5.72
N PRO A 48 7.37 -5.87 6.46
CA PRO A 48 7.20 -5.95 7.90
C PRO A 48 7.87 -4.80 8.66
N ALA A 49 8.83 -4.12 8.02
CA ALA A 49 9.50 -2.93 8.57
C ALA A 49 8.61 -1.68 8.58
N TRP A 50 7.51 -1.66 7.81
CA TRP A 50 6.62 -0.50 7.79
C TRP A 50 5.79 -0.40 9.07
N THR A 51 5.79 0.80 9.64
CA THR A 51 4.97 1.26 10.77
C THR A 51 3.85 2.19 10.27
N ASP A 52 2.90 2.55 11.12
CA ASP A 52 1.76 3.44 10.79
C ASP A 52 1.06 3.07 9.48
N VAL A 53 0.81 1.77 9.30
CA VAL A 53 0.32 1.24 8.02
C VAL A 53 -1.18 1.45 7.88
N TRP A 54 -1.54 2.12 6.79
CA TRP A 54 -2.91 2.39 6.35
C TRP A 54 -3.19 1.64 5.05
N ILE A 55 -4.28 0.88 4.98
CA ILE A 55 -4.61 0.03 3.84
C ILE A 55 -5.98 0.44 3.31
N TYR A 56 -6.06 0.79 2.04
CA TYR A 56 -7.31 1.22 1.43
C TYR A 56 -8.22 0.03 1.12
N PRO A 57 -9.54 0.11 1.35
CA PRO A 57 -10.46 -1.02 1.23
C PRO A 57 -10.74 -1.44 -0.22
N TRP A 58 -10.39 -0.59 -1.20
CA TRP A 58 -10.70 -0.81 -2.61
C TRP A 58 -9.60 -1.63 -3.29
N PRO A 59 -9.90 -2.84 -3.81
CA PRO A 59 -8.90 -3.67 -4.50
C PRO A 59 -8.40 -3.03 -5.80
N ASN A 60 -9.19 -2.18 -6.45
CA ASN A 60 -8.84 -1.47 -7.68
C ASN A 60 -8.34 -0.03 -7.45
N GLY A 61 -8.00 0.32 -6.21
CA GLY A 61 -7.43 1.63 -5.89
C GLY A 61 -6.03 1.77 -6.49
N GLN A 62 -5.68 2.96 -7.00
CA GLN A 62 -4.32 3.23 -7.49
C GLN A 62 -3.26 2.98 -6.41
N VAL A 63 -3.56 3.34 -5.16
CA VAL A 63 -2.76 3.06 -3.96
C VAL A 63 -3.52 2.02 -3.14
N GLN A 64 -2.83 0.94 -2.77
CA GLN A 64 -3.36 -0.14 -1.95
C GLN A 64 -3.03 0.07 -0.48
N ALA A 65 -1.81 0.54 -0.18
CA ALA A 65 -1.38 0.80 1.19
C ALA A 65 -0.40 1.97 1.25
N LEU A 66 -0.32 2.56 2.43
CA LEU A 66 0.64 3.56 2.85
C LEU A 66 1.28 3.05 4.15
N GLY A 67 2.56 3.31 4.33
CA GLY A 67 3.24 3.09 5.61
C GLY A 67 4.45 3.97 5.77
N THR A 68 5.07 3.88 6.94
CA THR A 68 6.29 4.62 7.30
C THR A 68 7.44 3.63 7.48
N ASP A 69 8.55 3.83 6.77
CA ASP A 69 9.74 2.97 6.90
C ASP A 69 10.52 3.26 8.20
N THR A 70 11.62 2.51 8.42
CA THR A 70 12.51 2.70 9.58
C THR A 70 13.27 4.03 9.55
N ALA A 71 13.40 4.65 8.37
CA ALA A 71 13.96 5.99 8.17
C ALA A 71 12.92 7.11 8.33
N ARG A 72 11.70 6.79 8.79
CA ARG A 72 10.57 7.72 8.96
C ARG A 72 10.09 8.38 7.67
N ARG A 73 10.26 7.71 6.53
CA ARG A 73 9.75 8.16 5.22
C ARG A 73 8.42 7.50 4.92
N ARG A 74 7.51 8.22 4.27
CA ARG A 74 6.24 7.67 3.79
C ARG A 74 6.46 6.87 2.52
N HIS A 75 6.05 5.62 2.52
CA HIS A 75 6.07 4.72 1.37
C HIS A 75 4.66 4.31 0.96
N TYR A 76 4.46 4.16 -0.35
CA TYR A 76 3.19 3.81 -0.96
C TYR A 76 3.32 2.47 -1.68
N LEU A 77 2.35 1.59 -1.46
CA LEU A 77 2.16 0.38 -2.24
C LEU A 77 1.09 0.66 -3.30
N TYR A 78 1.47 0.58 -4.56
CA TYR A 78 0.59 0.82 -5.70
C TYR A 78 -0.03 -0.49 -6.23
N HIS A 79 -1.18 -0.38 -6.87
CA HIS A 79 -1.75 -1.49 -7.64
C HIS A 79 -0.87 -1.83 -8.84
N GLU A 80 -0.71 -3.11 -9.16
CA GLU A 80 0.18 -3.59 -10.22
C GLU A 80 -0.19 -3.00 -11.59
N GLU A 81 -1.48 -3.04 -11.96
CA GLU A 81 -1.98 -2.43 -13.22
C GLU A 81 -1.73 -0.91 -13.26
N PHE A 82 -1.74 -0.21 -12.12
CA PHE A 82 -1.41 1.21 -12.07
C PHE A 82 0.08 1.44 -12.30
N ARG A 83 0.94 0.65 -11.64
CA ARG A 83 2.40 0.70 -11.84
C ARG A 83 2.76 0.40 -13.30
N ALA A 84 2.18 -0.62 -13.90
CA ALA A 84 2.40 -0.97 -15.30
C ALA A 84 2.01 0.17 -16.27
N ARG A 85 0.88 0.84 -16.02
CA ARG A 85 0.46 2.01 -16.82
C ARG A 85 1.42 3.19 -16.68
N GLN A 86 1.94 3.45 -15.48
CA GLN A 86 2.93 4.51 -15.28
C GLN A 86 4.25 4.21 -15.99
N GLU A 87 4.72 2.96 -15.94
CA GLU A 87 5.95 2.56 -16.61
C GLU A 87 5.83 2.66 -18.15
N LEU A 88 4.66 2.33 -18.72
CA LEU A 88 4.39 2.52 -20.16
C LEU A 88 4.26 3.98 -20.58
N ALA A 89 3.75 4.85 -19.69
CA ALA A 89 3.55 6.28 -19.97
C ALA A 89 4.81 7.12 -19.74
N LYS A 90 5.86 6.54 -19.14
CA LYS A 90 7.13 7.19 -18.88
C LYS A 90 7.84 7.38 -20.22
N PRO A 91 7.99 8.61 -20.74
CA PRO A 91 8.69 8.81 -21.99
C PRO A 91 10.13 8.29 -21.84
N ALA A 92 10.64 7.63 -22.87
CA ALA A 92 12.05 7.25 -22.94
C ALA A 92 12.90 8.52 -22.84
N ARG A 93 13.35 8.87 -21.64
CA ARG A 93 14.23 10.03 -21.45
C ARG A 93 15.67 9.54 -21.45
N SER A 94 16.37 9.92 -22.51
CA SER A 94 17.81 9.84 -22.68
C SER A 94 18.59 10.43 -21.49
N GLY A 95 19.66 9.73 -21.07
CA GLY A 95 20.76 10.27 -20.25
C GLY A 95 20.87 9.73 -18.81
N PRO A 96 22.09 9.35 -18.33
CA PRO A 96 22.28 8.80 -16.99
C PRO A 96 22.28 9.95 -15.98
N GLY A 97 21.27 9.98 -15.10
CA GLY A 97 21.13 11.03 -14.11
C GLY A 97 20.28 10.59 -12.93
N THR A 98 20.96 10.15 -11.88
CA THR A 98 20.51 10.13 -10.48
C THR A 98 19.45 9.08 -10.14
N GLY A 99 19.92 8.02 -9.49
CA GLY A 99 19.12 6.90 -9.00
C GLY A 99 17.95 7.33 -8.13
N LEU A 100 16.77 6.88 -8.54
CA LEU A 100 15.65 6.67 -7.62
C LEU A 100 16.04 5.51 -6.72
N VAL A 101 16.38 5.85 -5.49
CA VAL A 101 16.57 4.94 -4.37
C VAL A 101 15.30 4.13 -4.13
N GLU A 102 15.25 2.93 -4.70
CA GLU A 102 14.56 1.82 -4.04
C GLU A 102 15.54 1.27 -2.98
N GLN A 103 15.41 1.78 -1.75
CA GLN A 103 15.64 1.12 -0.45
C GLN A 103 15.39 2.08 0.73
#